data_AF-A0A1Y2AHS2-F1
#
_entry.id   AF-A0A1Y2AHS2-F1
#
_cell.length_a   1.000
_cell.length_b   1.000
_cell.length_c   1.000
_cell.angle_alpha   90.00
_cell.angle_beta   90.00
_cell.angle_gamma   90.00
#
_symmetry.space_group_name_H-M   'P 1'
#
loop_
_entity.id
_entity.type
_entity.pdbx_description
1 polymer ?
#
loop_
_entity_poly.entity_id
_entity_poly.type
_entity_poly.pdbx_seq_one_letter_code
_entity_poly.pdbx_strand_id
1 'polypeptide(L)'
;MSQSGPPADAKQAQAAAHAELDAALKRKRAVDTNLANLESAIYAFEGSYLEETAASGGNIIKGFDNYLKPPTSNVNKKKMEVTEADRLFSTSSGTYLQSRFD
;
A
#
# COMPACT_ATOMS: atom_id res chain seq x y z
N MET A 1 26.57 52.46 12.51
CA MET A 1 25.51 51.45 12.35
C MET A 1 26.18 50.12 12.03
N SER A 2 26.56 49.37 13.06
CA SER A 2 27.36 48.14 12.91
C SER A 2 26.46 46.98 12.51
N GLN A 3 26.45 46.61 11.23
CA GLN A 3 25.88 45.34 10.80
C GLN A 3 26.87 44.21 11.12
N SER A 4 26.84 43.70 12.35
CA SER A 4 27.40 42.38 12.62
C SER A 4 26.37 41.34 12.19
N GLY A 5 26.44 40.93 10.91
CA GLY A 5 25.69 39.77 10.44
C GLY A 5 26.06 38.50 11.24
N PRO A 6 25.24 37.45 11.19
CA PRO A 6 25.48 36.25 11.98
C PRO A 6 26.88 35.67 11.70
N PRO A 7 27.55 35.10 12.73
CA PRO A 7 28.89 34.52 12.59
C PRO A 7 28.92 33.55 11.41
N ALA A 8 30.02 33.50 10.66
CA ALA A 8 30.15 32.68 9.45
C ALA A 8 29.71 31.22 9.69
N ASP A 9 30.06 30.68 10.86
CA ASP A 9 29.67 29.34 11.31
C ASP A 9 28.15 29.17 11.45
N ALA A 10 27.43 30.19 11.93
CA ALA A 10 25.98 30.15 12.06
C ALA A 10 25.28 30.19 10.69
N LYS A 11 25.80 30.98 9.74
CA LYS A 11 25.29 30.98 8.37
C LYS A 11 25.54 29.65 7.66
N GLN A 12 26.71 29.06 7.87
CA GLN A 12 27.07 27.76 7.30
C GLN A 12 26.23 26.63 7.91
N ALA A 13 26.01 26.64 9.22
CA ALA A 13 25.12 25.69 9.90
C ALA A 13 23.68 25.82 9.42
N GLN A 14 23.17 27.04 9.25
CA GLN A 14 21.85 27.29 8.67
C GLN A 14 21.76 26.72 7.25
N ALA A 15 22.74 26.99 6.38
CA ALA A 15 22.74 26.49 5.00
C ALA A 15 22.77 24.95 4.96
N ALA A 16 23.55 24.31 5.84
CA ALA A 16 23.59 22.86 5.96
C ALA A 16 22.24 22.29 6.42
N ALA A 17 21.59 22.91 7.41
CA ALA A 17 20.27 22.48 7.88
C ALA A 17 19.18 22.62 6.80
N HIS A 18 19.22 23.68 5.97
CA HIS A 18 18.32 23.82 4.82
C HIS A 18 18.55 22.73 3.77
N ALA A 19 19.80 22.43 3.43
CA ALA A 19 20.13 21.37 2.49
C ALA A 19 19.71 19.98 2.99
N GLU A 20 19.88 19.71 4.28
CA GLU A 20 19.42 18.47 4.91
C GLU A 20 17.89 18.36 4.88
N LEU A 21 17.18 19.44 5.19
CA LEU A 21 15.72 19.49 5.12
C LEU A 21 15.20 19.22 3.70
N ASP A 22 15.79 19.84 2.69
CA ASP A 22 15.41 19.62 1.29
C ASP A 22 15.63 18.16 0.86
N ALA A 23 16.76 17.55 1.27
CA ALA A 23 17.04 16.15 1.03
C ALA A 23 16.02 15.24 1.74
N ALA A 24 15.68 15.54 2.99
CA ALA A 24 14.69 14.80 3.75
C ALA A 24 13.29 14.90 3.14
N LEU A 25 12.87 16.09 2.69
CA LEU A 25 11.60 16.31 2.00
C LEU A 25 11.53 15.55 0.67
N LYS A 26 12.61 15.55 -0.12
CA LYS A 26 12.69 14.77 -1.35
C LYS A 26 12.60 13.28 -1.08
N ARG A 27 13.29 12.80 -0.04
CA ARG A 27 13.22 11.39 0.39
C ARG A 27 11.83 11.00 0.84
N LYS A 28 11.17 11.84 1.65
CA LYS A 28 9.79 11.64 2.09
C LYS A 28 8.86 11.45 0.90
N ARG A 29 8.88 12.38 -0.07
CA ARG A 29 8.06 12.29 -1.28
C ARG A 29 8.29 10.98 -2.05
N ALA A 30 9.55 10.57 -2.21
CA ALA A 30 9.87 9.32 -2.88
C ALA A 30 9.31 8.08 -2.14
N VAL A 31 9.38 8.07 -0.80
CA VAL A 31 8.81 6.99 0.02
C VAL A 31 7.30 6.98 -0.08
N ASP A 32 6.64 8.14 0.01
CA ASP A 32 5.18 8.27 -0.10
C ASP A 32 4.69 7.74 -1.46
N THR A 33 5.36 8.12 -2.57
CA THR A 33 5.04 7.60 -3.90
C THR A 33 5.24 6.09 -4.00
N ASN A 34 6.34 5.56 -3.45
CA ASN A 34 6.59 4.12 -3.48
C ASN A 34 5.55 3.34 -2.66
N LEU A 35 5.12 3.89 -1.52
CA LEU A 35 4.09 3.29 -0.68
C LEU A 35 2.75 3.21 -1.44
N ALA A 36 2.29 4.32 -2.02
CA ALA A 36 1.04 4.37 -2.79
C ALA A 36 1.04 3.39 -3.98
N ASN A 37 2.17 3.29 -4.70
CA ASN A 37 2.34 2.32 -5.78
C ASN A 37 2.26 0.88 -5.27
N LEU A 38 2.87 0.57 -4.12
CA LEU A 38 2.86 -0.76 -3.54
C LEU A 38 1.46 -1.16 -3.06
N GLU A 39 0.75 -0.25 -2.39
CA GLU A 39 -0.63 -0.48 -1.94
C GLU A 39 -1.56 -0.73 -3.12
N SER A 40 -1.41 0.05 -4.20
CA SER A 40 -2.15 -0.14 -5.45
C SER A 40 -1.87 -1.51 -6.09
N ALA A 41 -0.61 -1.94 -6.10
CA ALA A 41 -0.22 -3.26 -6.62
C ALA A 41 -0.79 -4.40 -5.76
N ILE A 42 -0.73 -4.29 -4.44
CA ILE A 42 -1.31 -5.26 -3.50
C ILE A 42 -2.81 -5.41 -3.78
N TYR A 43 -3.55 -4.31 -3.89
CA TYR A 43 -4.98 -4.33 -4.15
C TYR A 43 -5.33 -5.03 -5.48
N ALA A 44 -4.56 -4.75 -6.54
CA ALA A 44 -4.74 -5.37 -7.83
C ALA A 44 -4.46 -6.88 -7.78
N PHE A 45 -3.34 -7.30 -7.18
CA PHE A 45 -2.99 -8.71 -7.03
C PHE A 45 -3.99 -9.49 -6.18
N GLU A 46 -4.49 -8.90 -5.10
CA GLU A 46 -5.55 -9.50 -4.30
C GLU A 46 -6.82 -9.73 -5.12
N GLY A 47 -7.22 -8.74 -5.94
CA GLY A 47 -8.39 -8.86 -6.80
C GLY A 47 -8.26 -10.04 -7.75
N SER A 48 -7.15 -10.11 -8.49
CA SER A 48 -6.88 -11.22 -9.41
C SER A 48 -6.83 -12.57 -8.70
N TYR A 49 -6.17 -12.66 -7.53
CA TYR A 49 -6.09 -13.90 -6.76
C TYR A 49 -7.46 -14.39 -6.27
N LEU A 50 -8.30 -13.49 -5.76
CA LEU A 50 -9.64 -13.85 -5.28
C LEU A 50 -10.57 -14.28 -6.41
N GLU A 51 -10.46 -13.64 -7.59
CA GLU A 51 -11.21 -14.02 -8.79
C GLU A 51 -10.79 -15.40 -9.31
N GLU A 52 -9.48 -15.63 -9.45
CA GLU A 52 -8.94 -16.90 -9.96
C GLU A 52 -9.26 -18.07 -9.01
N THR A 53 -9.18 -17.83 -7.70
CA THR A 53 -9.42 -18.87 -6.70
C THR A 53 -10.90 -19.03 -6.30
N ALA A 54 -11.81 -18.22 -6.86
CA ALA A 54 -13.23 -18.31 -6.51
C ALA A 54 -13.84 -19.70 -6.80
N ALA A 55 -13.32 -20.41 -7.80
CA ALA A 55 -13.79 -21.73 -8.22
C ALA A 55 -12.84 -22.89 -7.85
N SER A 56 -11.71 -22.63 -7.20
CA SER A 56 -10.68 -23.64 -6.93
C SER A 56 -10.98 -24.57 -5.74
N GLY A 57 -12.07 -24.32 -5.01
CA GLY A 57 -12.41 -25.08 -3.79
C GLY A 57 -11.70 -24.57 -2.53
N GLY A 58 -10.93 -23.48 -2.61
CA GLY A 58 -10.34 -22.83 -1.44
C GLY A 58 -9.28 -21.79 -1.75
N ASN A 59 -9.05 -20.89 -0.79
CA ASN A 59 -7.98 -19.90 -0.83
C ASN A 59 -7.55 -19.50 0.59
N ILE A 60 -6.50 -18.67 0.70
CA ILE A 60 -5.94 -18.26 2.00
C ILE A 60 -6.94 -17.50 2.87
N ILE A 61 -7.91 -16.81 2.26
CA ILE A 61 -8.91 -16.02 2.99
C ILE A 61 -10.03 -16.90 3.56
N LYS A 62 -10.49 -17.89 2.79
CA LYS A 62 -11.69 -18.69 3.12
C LYS A 62 -11.37 -20.11 3.58
N GLY A 63 -10.09 -20.50 3.54
CA GLY A 63 -9.63 -21.85 3.85
C GLY A 63 -9.77 -22.80 2.65
N PHE A 64 -9.31 -24.04 2.85
CA PHE A 64 -9.20 -25.08 1.81
C PHE A 64 -10.10 -26.30 2.07
N ASP A 65 -11.13 -26.16 2.90
CA ASP A 65 -12.00 -27.26 3.31
C ASP A 65 -12.73 -27.98 2.15
N ASN A 66 -12.88 -27.30 1.01
CA ASN A 66 -13.51 -27.86 -0.18
C ASN A 66 -12.51 -28.23 -1.28
N TYR A 67 -11.20 -28.09 -1.05
CA TYR A 67 -10.16 -28.31 -2.06
C TYR A 67 -10.10 -29.77 -2.54
N LEU A 68 -10.32 -30.72 -1.64
CA LEU A 68 -10.34 -32.15 -1.96
C LEU A 68 -11.75 -32.67 -2.32
N LYS A 69 -12.78 -31.82 -2.23
CA LYS A 69 -14.15 -32.24 -2.55
C LYS A 69 -14.34 -32.17 -4.07
N PRO A 70 -14.99 -33.17 -4.68
CA PRO A 70 -15.30 -33.11 -6.10
C PRO A 70 -16.08 -31.83 -6.40
N PRO A 71 -15.79 -31.14 -7.52
CA PRO A 71 -16.43 -29.87 -7.84
C PRO A 71 -17.95 -30.08 -7.90
N THR A 72 -18.66 -29.60 -6.88
CA THR A 72 -20.10 -29.70 -6.85
C THR A 72 -20.64 -28.73 -7.91
N SER A 73 -21.31 -29.27 -8.92
CA SER A 73 -21.85 -28.56 -10.10
C SER A 73 -22.74 -27.36 -9.80
N ASN A 74 -23.12 -27.14 -8.54
CA ASN A 74 -23.97 -26.05 -8.07
C ASN A 74 -23.23 -24.81 -7.52
N VAL A 75 -21.90 -24.83 -7.37
CA VAL A 75 -21.12 -23.66 -6.88
C VAL A 75 -20.96 -22.58 -7.95
N ASN A 76 -21.13 -22.93 -9.23
CA ASN A 76 -20.98 -22.05 -10.38
C ASN A 76 -22.00 -20.89 -10.51
N LYS A 77 -22.97 -20.75 -9.58
CA LYS A 77 -24.06 -19.76 -9.73
C LYS A 77 -24.10 -18.65 -8.69
N LYS A 78 -23.38 -18.74 -7.58
CA LYS A 78 -23.09 -17.55 -6.77
C LYS A 78 -21.75 -17.04 -7.24
N LYS A 79 -21.75 -16.09 -8.18
CA LYS A 79 -20.62 -15.16 -8.34
C LYS A 79 -20.30 -14.70 -6.93
N MET A 80 -19.21 -15.21 -6.36
CA MET A 80 -18.82 -14.86 -5.01
C MET A 80 -18.36 -13.42 -5.09
N GLU A 81 -19.21 -12.52 -4.60
CA GLU A 81 -18.91 -11.10 -4.60
C GLU A 81 -17.70 -10.89 -3.69
N VAL A 82 -16.60 -10.40 -4.27
CA VAL A 82 -15.41 -10.04 -3.51
C VAL A 82 -15.76 -8.82 -2.68
N THR A 83 -15.79 -8.99 -1.36
CA THR A 83 -16.07 -7.91 -0.43
C THR A 83 -14.78 -7.25 0.04
N GLU A 84 -14.86 -6.06 0.64
CA GLU A 84 -13.66 -5.45 1.25
C GLU A 84 -13.10 -6.29 2.40
N ALA A 85 -13.94 -7.04 3.11
CA ALA A 85 -13.50 -7.96 4.15
C ALA A 85 -12.64 -9.12 3.61
N ASP A 86 -12.72 -9.43 2.32
CA ASP A 86 -11.89 -10.46 1.68
C ASP A 86 -10.48 -9.94 1.34
N ARG A 87 -10.22 -8.63 1.43
CA ARG A 87 -8.96 -7.97 1.05
C ARG A 87 -8.01 -7.80 2.23
N LEU A 88 -7.60 -8.92 2.79
CA LEU A 88 -6.88 -8.99 4.06
C LEU A 88 -5.48 -8.33 4.00
N PHE A 89 -4.82 -8.33 2.84
CA PHE A 89 -3.53 -7.67 2.67
C PHE A 89 -3.69 -6.16 2.49
N SER A 90 -4.65 -5.69 1.67
CA SER A 90 -4.93 -4.24 1.57
C SER A 90 -5.34 -3.66 2.92
N THR A 91 -6.28 -4.32 3.62
CA THR A 91 -6.79 -3.88 4.93
C THR A 91 -5.75 -3.92 6.06
N SER A 92 -4.60 -4.56 5.84
CA SER A 92 -3.48 -4.54 6.79
C SER A 92 -2.72 -3.21 6.80
N SER A 93 -2.86 -2.38 5.76
CA SER A 93 -2.28 -1.03 5.73
C SER A 93 -3.28 0.00 6.26
N GLY A 94 -2.82 0.89 7.15
CA GLY A 94 -3.62 2.01 7.64
C GLY A 94 -3.91 3.09 6.59
N THR A 95 -3.19 3.10 5.47
CA THR A 95 -3.24 4.14 4.44
C THR A 95 -3.82 3.68 3.10
N TYR A 96 -4.13 2.40 2.92
CA TYR A 96 -4.54 1.89 1.59
C TYR A 96 -5.83 2.53 1.05
N LEU A 97 -6.73 2.99 1.92
CA LEU A 97 -7.94 3.70 1.50
C LEU A 97 -7.62 5.08 0.95
N GLN A 98 -6.57 5.74 1.45
CA GLN A 98 -6.13 7.03 0.92
C GLN A 98 -5.43 6.84 -0.43
N SER A 99 -4.58 5.82 -0.57
CA SER A 99 -3.92 5.50 -1.85
C SER A 99 -4.87 5.06 -2.96
N ARG A 100 -6.14 4.72 -2.64
CA ARG A 100 -7.17 4.36 -3.64
C ARG A 100 -7.71 5.58 -4.40
N PHE A 101 -7.69 6.77 -3.80
CA PHE A 101 -8.39 7.95 -4.31
C PHE A 101 -7.46 9.05 -4.84
N ASP A 102 -6.14 8.89 -4.71
CA ASP A 102 -5.11 9.71 -5.36
C ASP A 102 -4.73 9.13 -6.74
#